data_AF-A0A976K672-F1
#
_entry.id   AF-A0A976K672-F1
#
_cell.length_a   1.000
_cell.length_b   1.000
_cell.length_c   1.000
_cell.angle_alpha   90.00
_cell.angle_beta   90.00
_cell.angle_gamma   90.00
#
_symmetry.space_group_name_H-M   'P 1'
#
loop_
_entity.id
_entity.type
_entity.pdbx_description
1 polymer ?
#
loop_
_entity_poly.entity_id
_entity_poly.type
_entity_poly.pdbx_seq_one_letter_code
_entity_poly.pdbx_strand_id
1 'polypeptide(L)'
;MVRPSQLLHQPRSPAPLRPAATVLLLRDSTDPDRPGIEVLMTRRSMSASFAPGAYVFPGGGIDAADGQAHRLAGRRPTQSDLHLTQAIAAIRESFEELGILLARRSDGRHADTGDVARLDRKAPFAAQCEALGLQLAADEVFVLAHWITDRDLPRRFDV
;
A
#
# COMPACT_ATOMS: atom_id res chain seq x y z
N MET A 1 -17.06 -26.81 -24.11
CA MET A 1 -16.44 -28.07 -23.63
C MET A 1 -14.94 -27.94 -23.86
N VAL A 2 -14.13 -27.90 -22.79
CA VAL A 2 -12.66 -27.78 -22.90
C VAL A 2 -12.13 -29.07 -23.55
N ARG A 3 -11.29 -28.96 -24.60
CA ARG A 3 -10.72 -30.11 -25.32
C ARG A 3 -9.45 -30.58 -24.60
N PRO A 4 -9.51 -31.65 -23.79
CA PRO A 4 -8.40 -32.01 -22.90
C PRO A 4 -7.15 -32.48 -23.67
N SER A 5 -7.35 -32.98 -24.90
CA SER A 5 -6.30 -33.44 -25.81
C SER A 5 -5.54 -32.32 -26.53
N GLN A 6 -5.99 -31.06 -26.43
CA GLN A 6 -5.36 -29.92 -27.11
C GLN A 6 -4.55 -29.01 -26.16
N LEU A 7 -4.31 -29.47 -24.92
CA LEU A 7 -3.53 -28.72 -23.95
C LEU A 7 -2.03 -28.92 -24.21
N LEU A 8 -1.31 -27.85 -24.55
CA LEU A 8 0.15 -27.86 -24.72
C LEU A 8 0.89 -28.15 -23.40
N HIS A 9 0.26 -27.84 -22.26
CA HIS A 9 0.78 -28.08 -20.92
C HIS A 9 -0.31 -28.65 -20.01
N GLN A 10 0.09 -29.47 -19.03
CA GLN A 10 -0.85 -29.92 -17.99
C GLN A 10 -1.42 -28.72 -17.23
N PRO A 11 -2.75 -28.63 -17.02
CA PRO A 11 -3.34 -27.61 -16.16
C PRO A 11 -2.76 -27.71 -14.75
N ARG A 12 -2.30 -26.58 -14.22
CA ARG A 12 -1.86 -26.49 -12.82
C ARG A 12 -2.80 -25.56 -12.06
N SER A 13 -3.06 -25.90 -10.80
CA SER A 13 -3.72 -24.99 -9.87
C SER A 13 -2.81 -23.79 -9.64
N PRO A 14 -3.29 -22.54 -9.87
CA PRO A 14 -2.49 -21.35 -9.63
C PRO A 14 -2.10 -21.23 -8.16
N ALA A 15 -0.98 -20.56 -7.89
CA ALA A 15 -0.61 -20.20 -6.53
C ALA A 15 -1.72 -19.36 -5.85
N PRO A 16 -1.89 -19.47 -4.52
CA PRO A 16 -2.87 -18.68 -3.79
C PRO A 16 -2.54 -17.19 -3.88
N LEU A 17 -3.58 -16.37 -3.91
CA LEU A 17 -3.46 -14.92 -3.88
C LEU A 17 -3.11 -14.43 -2.47
N ARG A 18 -2.21 -13.46 -2.42
CA ARG A 18 -1.88 -12.72 -1.20
C ARG A 18 -2.48 -11.31 -1.30
N PRO A 19 -3.41 -10.94 -0.41
CA PRO A 19 -3.93 -9.58 -0.36
C PRO A 19 -2.78 -8.60 -0.11
N ALA A 20 -2.73 -7.55 -0.90
CA ALA A 20 -1.71 -6.52 -0.81
C ALA A 20 -2.29 -5.15 -1.16
N ALA A 21 -1.59 -4.09 -0.79
CA ALA A 21 -1.94 -2.73 -1.16
C ALA A 21 -0.68 -1.93 -1.46
N THR A 22 -0.75 -1.09 -2.49
CA THR A 22 0.35 -0.18 -2.89
C THR A 22 -0.17 1.24 -3.01
N VAL A 23 0.64 2.23 -2.66
CA VAL A 23 0.28 3.66 -2.77
C VAL A 23 1.10 4.38 -3.82
N LEU A 24 0.43 5.16 -4.67
CA LEU A 24 1.09 6.12 -5.54
C LEU A 24 1.09 7.47 -4.83
N LEU A 25 2.27 7.91 -4.39
CA LEU A 25 2.45 9.25 -3.84
C LEU A 25 2.79 10.21 -4.97
N LEU A 26 1.89 11.14 -5.23
CA LEU A 26 1.92 12.06 -6.37
C LEU A 26 2.18 13.49 -5.91
N ARG A 27 2.85 14.27 -6.76
CA ARG A 27 2.90 15.74 -6.66
C ARG A 27 2.99 16.37 -8.04
N ASP A 28 2.63 17.64 -8.13
CA ASP A 28 2.95 18.43 -9.31
C ASP A 28 4.46 18.70 -9.37
N SER A 29 5.02 18.64 -10.58
CA SER A 29 6.40 19.02 -10.86
C SER A 29 6.62 20.47 -10.50
N THR A 30 7.70 20.74 -9.77
CA THR A 30 8.16 22.11 -9.48
C THR A 30 9.10 22.65 -10.55
N ASP A 31 9.46 21.84 -11.55
CA ASP A 31 10.35 22.22 -12.65
C ASP A 31 9.53 22.97 -13.72
N PRO A 32 9.77 24.29 -13.91
CA PRO A 32 9.01 25.09 -14.86
C PRO A 32 9.21 24.65 -16.32
N ASP A 33 10.33 24.00 -16.64
CA ASP A 33 10.63 23.52 -18.00
C ASP A 33 10.05 22.11 -18.26
N ARG A 34 9.59 21.42 -17.20
CA ARG A 34 9.00 20.08 -17.26
C ARG A 34 7.73 20.00 -16.41
N PRO A 35 6.64 20.65 -16.85
CA PRO A 35 5.36 20.55 -16.16
C PRO A 35 4.82 19.12 -16.25
N GLY A 36 4.16 18.65 -15.19
CA GLY A 36 3.59 17.30 -15.15
C GLY A 36 3.43 16.77 -13.74
N ILE A 37 3.09 15.48 -13.64
CA ILE A 37 2.95 14.76 -12.36
C ILE A 37 4.23 13.96 -12.10
N GLU A 38 4.75 14.07 -10.89
CA GLU A 38 5.82 13.22 -10.38
C GLU A 38 5.24 12.17 -9.43
N VAL A 39 5.75 10.94 -9.52
CA VAL A 39 5.37 9.83 -8.64
C VAL A 39 6.59 9.28 -7.90
N LEU A 40 6.46 9.07 -6.60
CA LEU A 40 7.52 8.45 -5.81
C LEU A 40 7.60 6.94 -6.07
N MET A 41 8.79 6.48 -6.44
CA MET A 41 9.09 5.06 -6.62
C MET A 41 10.35 4.68 -5.85
N THR A 42 10.42 3.44 -5.39
CA THR A 42 11.60 2.84 -4.78
C THR A 42 12.21 1.82 -5.72
N ARG A 43 13.54 1.64 -5.67
CA ARG A 43 14.20 0.55 -6.40
C ARG A 43 14.47 -0.59 -5.43
N ARG A 44 13.93 -1.77 -5.71
CA ARG A 44 14.15 -2.95 -4.87
C ARG A 44 15.62 -3.37 -4.92
N SER A 45 16.12 -3.88 -3.78
CA SER A 45 17.45 -4.47 -3.70
C SER A 45 17.62 -5.56 -4.77
N MET A 46 18.85 -5.68 -5.29
CA MET A 46 19.21 -6.80 -6.17
C MET A 46 19.11 -8.16 -5.48
N SER A 47 19.14 -8.20 -4.14
CA SER A 47 18.96 -9.40 -3.34
C SER A 47 17.50 -9.70 -2.96
N ALA A 48 16.53 -8.91 -3.45
CA ALA A 48 15.13 -9.12 -3.11
C ALA A 48 14.62 -10.47 -3.68
N SER A 49 13.89 -11.24 -2.87
CA SER A 49 13.33 -12.54 -3.28
C SER A 49 12.21 -12.45 -4.32
N PHE A 50 11.79 -11.23 -4.68
CA PHE A 50 10.79 -10.95 -5.68
C PHE A 50 11.12 -9.61 -6.37
N ALA A 51 11.06 -9.60 -7.70
CA ALA A 51 11.35 -8.45 -8.57
C ALA A 51 12.65 -7.68 -8.21
N PRO A 52 13.82 -8.35 -8.17
CA PRO A 52 15.09 -7.70 -7.84
C PRO A 52 15.42 -6.59 -8.84
N GLY A 53 15.85 -5.42 -8.35
CA GLY A 53 16.23 -4.27 -9.17
C GLY A 53 15.09 -3.50 -9.82
N ALA A 54 13.85 -3.95 -9.69
CA ALA A 54 12.67 -3.29 -10.23
C ALA A 54 12.34 -1.99 -9.48
N TYR A 55 11.79 -1.02 -10.20
CA TYR A 55 11.15 0.15 -9.61
C TYR A 55 9.72 -0.21 -9.22
N VAL A 56 9.35 0.07 -7.98
CA VAL A 56 8.04 -0.26 -7.41
C VAL A 56 7.50 0.93 -6.62
N PHE A 57 6.19 0.95 -6.45
CA PHE A 57 5.55 1.84 -5.48
C PHE A 57 5.67 1.25 -4.07
N PRO A 58 5.64 2.08 -3.02
CA PRO A 58 5.57 1.60 -1.64
C PRO A 58 4.32 0.76 -1.45
N GLY A 59 4.47 -0.36 -0.73
CA GLY A 59 3.36 -1.26 -0.48
C GLY A 59 3.79 -2.67 -0.13
N GLY A 60 2.81 -3.44 0.32
CA GLY A 60 3.06 -4.77 0.86
C GLY A 60 1.78 -5.51 1.19
N GLY A 61 1.92 -6.52 2.05
CA GLY A 61 0.81 -7.39 2.42
C GLY A 61 -0.21 -6.67 3.29
N ILE A 62 -1.48 -7.01 3.14
CA ILE A 62 -2.52 -6.56 4.08
C ILE A 62 -2.49 -7.48 5.30
N ASP A 63 -2.37 -6.90 6.48
CA ASP A 63 -2.40 -7.61 7.76
C ASP A 63 -3.78 -7.48 8.43
N ALA A 64 -4.12 -8.46 9.27
CA ALA A 64 -5.38 -8.41 10.04
C ALA A 64 -5.49 -7.15 10.92
N ALA A 65 -4.35 -6.61 11.38
CA ALA A 65 -4.29 -5.37 12.15
C ALA A 65 -4.79 -4.15 11.36
N ASP A 66 -4.65 -4.13 10.03
CA ASP A 66 -5.11 -3.03 9.18
C ASP A 66 -6.64 -2.94 9.22
N GLY A 67 -7.32 -4.09 9.18
CA GLY A 67 -8.78 -4.17 9.34
C GLY A 67 -9.27 -3.81 10.74
N GLN A 68 -8.46 -4.08 11.77
CA GLN A 68 -8.78 -3.72 13.16
C GLN A 68 -8.56 -2.24 13.46
N ALA A 69 -7.77 -1.55 12.64
CA ALA A 69 -7.42 -0.14 12.82
C ALA A 69 -8.44 0.85 12.21
N HIS A 70 -9.59 0.38 11.70
CA HIS A 70 -10.60 1.25 11.06
C HIS A 70 -11.02 2.45 11.91
N ARG A 71 -11.12 2.27 13.23
CA ARG A 71 -11.47 3.35 14.17
C ARG A 71 -10.44 4.48 14.25
N LEU A 72 -9.21 4.24 13.80
CA LEU A 72 -8.13 5.24 13.78
C LEU A 72 -8.09 6.01 12.47
N ALA A 73 -8.92 5.66 11.48
CA ALA A 73 -8.84 6.21 10.14
C ALA A 73 -10.00 7.16 9.83
N GLY A 74 -9.69 8.26 9.13
CA GLY A 74 -10.70 9.01 8.41
C GLY A 74 -11.33 8.14 7.33
N ARG A 75 -12.65 8.25 7.15
CA ARG A 75 -13.40 7.41 6.21
C ARG A 75 -14.36 8.25 5.38
N ARG A 76 -14.28 8.13 4.05
CA ARG A 76 -15.29 8.72 3.15
C ARG A 76 -16.60 7.92 3.23
N PRO A 77 -17.78 8.56 3.08
CA PRO A 77 -19.07 7.85 3.10
C PRO A 77 -19.18 6.70 2.09
N THR A 78 -18.49 6.80 0.95
CA THR A 78 -18.50 5.81 -0.14
C THR A 78 -17.39 4.75 -0.02
N GLN A 79 -16.53 4.83 1.00
CA GLN A 79 -15.40 3.92 1.16
C GLN A 79 -15.85 2.64 1.89
N SER A 80 -15.78 1.50 1.19
CA SER A 80 -16.06 0.18 1.76
C SER A 80 -15.03 -0.22 2.82
N ASP A 81 -15.36 -1.22 3.65
CA ASP A 81 -14.43 -1.77 4.65
C ASP A 81 -13.17 -2.35 3.99
N LEU A 82 -13.32 -2.95 2.80
CA LEU A 82 -12.21 -3.45 2.01
C LEU A 82 -11.27 -2.32 1.58
N HIS A 83 -11.81 -1.25 0.97
CA HIS A 83 -11.01 -0.11 0.53
C HIS A 83 -10.41 0.67 1.71
N LEU A 84 -11.07 0.68 2.87
CA LEU A 84 -10.52 1.27 4.08
C LEU A 84 -9.32 0.46 4.60
N THR A 85 -9.47 -0.87 4.65
CA THR A 85 -8.37 -1.78 5.01
C THR A 85 -7.17 -1.63 4.08
N GLN A 86 -7.41 -1.61 2.76
CA GLN A 86 -6.36 -1.41 1.76
C GLN A 86 -5.66 -0.06 1.91
N ALA A 87 -6.42 1.02 2.16
CA ALA A 87 -5.85 2.34 2.40
C ALA A 87 -4.97 2.36 3.68
N ILE A 88 -5.42 1.72 4.76
CA ILE A 88 -4.63 1.63 6.01
C ILE A 88 -3.34 0.84 5.77
N ALA A 89 -3.41 -0.31 5.10
CA ALA A 89 -2.24 -1.12 4.75
C ALA A 89 -1.25 -0.32 3.89
N ALA A 90 -1.73 0.40 2.89
CA ALA A 90 -0.94 1.28 2.06
C ALA A 90 -0.23 2.40 2.85
N ILE A 91 -0.93 3.02 3.82
CA ILE A 91 -0.35 4.05 4.71
C ILE A 91 0.72 3.43 5.62
N ARG A 92 0.43 2.27 6.22
CA ARG A 92 1.38 1.54 7.07
C ARG A 92 2.65 1.21 6.30
N GLU A 93 2.53 0.57 5.15
CA GLU A 93 3.67 0.18 4.30
C GLU A 93 4.49 1.39 3.84
N SER A 94 3.83 2.50 3.49
CA SER A 94 4.52 3.75 3.15
C SER A 94 5.39 4.28 4.31
N PHE A 95 4.85 4.23 5.54
CA PHE A 95 5.59 4.61 6.73
C PHE A 95 6.72 3.61 7.03
N GLU A 96 6.44 2.31 7.02
CA GLU A 96 7.40 1.25 7.35
C GLU A 96 8.56 1.19 6.35
N GLU A 97 8.33 1.46 5.06
CA GLU A 97 9.36 1.44 4.01
C GLU A 97 10.09 2.77 3.84
N LEU A 98 9.40 3.90 3.96
CA LEU A 98 9.94 5.21 3.60
C LEU A 98 9.92 6.26 4.72
N GLY A 99 9.20 6.00 5.80
CA GLY A 99 8.94 7.01 6.84
C GLY A 99 7.97 8.10 6.38
N ILE A 100 7.21 7.87 5.31
CA ILE A 100 6.17 8.80 4.85
C ILE A 100 4.85 8.39 5.52
N LEU A 101 4.27 9.30 6.30
CA LEU A 101 3.05 9.05 7.05
C LEU A 101 1.91 9.94 6.56
N LEU A 102 0.83 9.32 6.10
CA LEU A 102 -0.43 10.00 5.78
C LEU A 102 -1.35 9.94 7.01
N ALA A 103 -1.19 10.91 7.91
CA ALA A 103 -2.02 11.05 9.10
C ALA A 103 -2.24 12.53 9.44
N ARG A 104 -3.25 12.79 10.27
CA ARG A 104 -3.60 14.10 10.81
C ARG A 104 -3.54 14.07 12.33
N ARG A 105 -3.12 15.20 12.92
CA ARG A 105 -3.23 15.47 14.35
C ARG A 105 -4.67 15.76 14.73
N SER A 106 -4.95 15.82 16.04
CA SER A 106 -6.27 16.18 16.56
C SER A 106 -6.76 17.58 16.17
N ASP A 107 -5.84 18.48 15.79
CA ASP A 107 -6.16 19.82 15.29
C ASP A 107 -6.44 19.86 13.77
N GLY A 108 -6.43 18.70 13.10
CA GLY A 108 -6.70 18.55 11.68
C GLY A 108 -5.50 18.78 10.76
N ARG A 109 -4.35 19.27 11.27
CA ARG A 109 -3.14 19.42 10.46
C ARG A 109 -2.50 18.06 10.17
N HIS A 110 -1.86 17.94 9.02
CA HIS A 110 -1.07 16.74 8.71
C HIS A 110 0.07 16.54 9.71
N ALA A 111 0.39 15.29 9.99
CA ALA A 111 1.56 14.91 10.75
C ALA A 111 2.82 15.45 10.08
N ASP A 112 3.74 15.98 10.88
CA ASP A 112 5.01 16.52 10.40
C ASP A 112 6.19 15.59 10.73
N THR A 113 7.39 16.02 10.36
CA THR A 113 8.62 15.26 10.62
C THR A 113 8.89 15.03 12.10
N GLY A 114 8.39 15.90 12.99
CA GLY A 114 8.49 15.75 14.43
C GLY A 114 7.59 14.64 14.97
N ASP A 115 6.40 14.44 14.38
CA ASP A 115 5.54 13.30 14.72
C ASP A 115 6.16 11.99 14.25
N VAL A 116 6.61 11.96 12.99
CA VAL A 116 7.23 10.78 12.38
C VAL A 116 8.46 10.34 13.16
N ALA A 117 9.28 11.27 13.65
CA ALA A 117 10.48 10.97 14.44
C ALA A 117 10.18 10.29 15.80
N ARG A 118 8.94 10.36 16.29
CA ARG A 118 8.49 9.71 17.53
C ARG A 118 7.99 8.28 17.30
N LEU A 119 7.84 7.87 16.05
CA LEU A 119 7.38 6.54 15.67
C LEU A 119 8.57 5.64 15.33
N ASP A 120 8.52 4.39 15.78
CA ASP A 120 9.43 3.34 15.34
C ASP A 120 8.79 2.56 14.17
N ARG A 121 9.49 2.53 13.04
CA ARG A 121 9.11 1.80 11.81
C ARG A 121 9.01 0.29 11.98
N LYS A 122 9.48 -0.28 13.10
CA LYS A 122 9.42 -1.72 13.39
C LYS A 122 8.49 -2.09 14.53
N ALA A 123 7.90 -1.10 15.20
CA ALA A 123 6.96 -1.33 16.28
C ALA A 123 5.51 -1.32 15.74
N PRO A 124 4.52 -1.86 16.49
CA PRO A 124 3.14 -1.97 16.03
C PRO A 124 2.55 -0.62 15.60
N PHE A 125 2.33 -0.46 14.28
CA PHE A 125 1.97 0.81 13.65
C PHE A 125 0.73 1.47 14.27
N ALA A 126 -0.40 0.77 14.27
CA ALA A 126 -1.68 1.30 14.75
C ALA A 126 -1.64 1.74 16.22
N ALA A 127 -0.96 0.99 17.08
CA ALA A 127 -0.85 1.30 18.50
C ALA A 127 -0.05 2.59 18.75
N GLN A 128 1.00 2.83 17.97
CA GLN A 128 1.78 4.06 18.06
C GLN A 128 0.98 5.26 17.54
N CYS A 129 0.27 5.13 16.41
CA CYS A 129 -0.61 6.19 15.91
C CYS A 129 -1.69 6.57 16.93
N GLU A 130 -2.32 5.57 17.56
CA GLU A 130 -3.29 5.79 18.63
C GLU A 130 -2.68 6.51 19.83
N ALA A 131 -1.51 6.06 20.32
CA ALA A 131 -0.83 6.66 21.46
C ALA A 131 -0.42 8.12 21.21
N LEU A 132 -0.17 8.48 19.96
CA LEU A 132 0.15 9.85 19.54
C LEU A 132 -1.09 10.68 19.16
N GLY A 133 -2.30 10.11 19.21
CA GLY A 133 -3.54 10.79 18.81
C GLY A 133 -3.58 11.12 17.31
N LEU A 134 -2.90 10.32 16.49
CA LEU A 134 -2.85 10.49 15.04
C LEU A 134 -4.00 9.73 14.37
N GLN A 135 -4.78 10.44 13.56
CA GLN A 135 -5.80 9.85 12.70
C GLN A 135 -5.20 9.55 11.32
N LEU A 136 -5.32 8.32 10.84
CA LEU A 136 -4.85 7.95 9.49
C LEU A 136 -5.71 8.65 8.43
N ALA A 137 -5.08 9.31 7.46
CA ALA A 137 -5.76 10.06 6.40
C ALA A 137 -6.28 9.13 5.26
N ALA A 138 -6.90 8.01 5.62
CA ALA A 138 -7.37 7.00 4.65
C ALA A 138 -8.51 7.50 3.75
N ASP A 139 -9.20 8.57 4.16
CA ASP A 139 -10.18 9.33 3.40
C ASP A 139 -9.56 10.21 2.30
N GLU A 140 -8.24 10.33 2.24
CA GLU A 140 -7.50 10.98 1.15
C GLU A 140 -6.81 9.96 0.22
N VAL A 141 -6.89 8.67 0.51
CA VAL A 141 -6.32 7.60 -0.33
C VAL A 141 -7.41 7.02 -1.23
N PHE A 142 -7.23 7.14 -2.55
CA PHE A 142 -8.22 6.72 -3.56
C PHE A 142 -7.76 5.48 -4.32
N VAL A 143 -8.73 4.63 -4.71
CA VAL A 143 -8.46 3.47 -5.57
C VAL A 143 -8.24 3.96 -6.99
N LEU A 144 -7.04 3.69 -7.53
CA LEU A 144 -6.72 3.96 -8.92
C LEU A 144 -7.03 2.74 -9.81
N ALA A 145 -6.59 1.57 -9.37
CA ALA A 145 -6.71 0.32 -10.11
C ALA A 145 -6.62 -0.89 -9.17
N HIS A 146 -7.01 -2.05 -9.68
CA HIS A 146 -6.98 -3.34 -8.99
C HIS A 146 -6.37 -4.39 -9.92
N TRP A 147 -5.31 -5.06 -9.47
CA TRP A 147 -4.48 -5.95 -10.27
C TRP A 147 -4.29 -7.29 -9.57
N ILE A 148 -4.57 -8.36 -10.30
CA ILE A 148 -4.28 -9.72 -9.86
C ILE A 148 -3.08 -10.23 -10.65
N THR A 149 -2.05 -10.69 -9.92
CA THR A 149 -0.86 -11.28 -10.54
C THR A 149 -1.24 -12.50 -11.40
N ASP A 150 -0.58 -12.63 -12.54
CA ASP A 150 -0.82 -13.70 -13.52
C ASP A 150 -0.81 -15.11 -12.88
N ARG A 151 -1.65 -16.01 -13.41
CA ARG A 151 -1.83 -17.37 -12.90
C ARG A 151 -0.59 -18.25 -13.04
N ASP A 152 0.29 -17.93 -13.98
CA ASP A 152 1.50 -18.72 -14.27
C ASP A 152 2.68 -18.35 -13.35
N LEU A 153 2.54 -17.30 -12.54
CA LEU A 153 3.58 -16.88 -11.60
C LEU A 153 3.49 -17.64 -10.25
N PRO A 154 4.63 -18.04 -9.68
CA PRO A 154 4.67 -18.85 -8.44
C PRO A 154 4.32 -18.07 -7.18
N ARG A 155 4.39 -16.73 -7.23
CA ARG A 155 3.95 -15.82 -6.17
C ARG A 155 2.94 -14.87 -6.78
N ARG A 156 1.76 -14.77 -6.17
CA ARG A 156 0.65 -13.99 -6.70
C ARG A 156 0.08 -13.08 -5.63
N PHE A 157 -0.17 -11.85 -6.03
CA PHE A 157 -0.76 -10.81 -5.22
C PHE A 157 -2.08 -10.36 -5.82
N ASP A 158 -2.97 -9.95 -4.94
CA ASP A 158 -4.25 -9.32 -5.21
C ASP A 158 -4.16 -7.90 -4.66
N VAL A 159 -3.86 -6.94 -5.54
CA VAL A 159 -3.43 -5.57 -5.20
C VAL A 159 -4.46 -4.55 -5.66
#